data_AF-E1GV57-F1
#
_entry.id   AF-E1GV57-F1
#
_cell.length_a   1.000
_cell.length_b   1.000
_cell.length_c   1.000
_cell.angle_alpha   90.00
_cell.angle_beta   90.00
_cell.angle_gamma   90.00
#
_symmetry.space_group_name_H-M   'P 1'
#
loop_
_entity.id
_entity.type
_entity.pdbx_description
1 polymer ?
#
loop_
_entity_poly.entity_id
_entity_poly.type
_entity_poly.pdbx_seq_one_letter_code
_entity_poly.pdbx_strand_id
1 'polypeptide(L)'
;MNKEGRLQTGTDSRQSIARSYFEWGNGMQVVRRGTGEVAMTEGELARFFGVTWKKVSGSLRAITEESILSPDERNAGERKIVTDKEVRGYAPLYPLPTIIALSFQLDCVEAHLFRRYVCSELMRPRNSVIPIIIYGRGVNS
;
A
#
# COMPACT_ATOMS: atom_id res chain seq x y z
N MET A 1 38.86 -18.56 -32.78
CA MET A 1 37.80 -19.41 -33.34
C MET A 1 37.14 -20.14 -32.16
N ASN A 2 35.80 -20.07 -32.10
CA ASN A 2 34.81 -20.63 -31.14
C ASN A 2 35.11 -20.67 -29.62
N LYS A 3 34.31 -19.93 -28.85
CA LYS A 3 33.75 -20.43 -27.57
C LYS A 3 32.26 -20.11 -27.57
N GLU A 4 31.45 -21.13 -27.84
CA GLU A 4 30.00 -21.08 -27.71
C GLU A 4 29.65 -20.90 -26.24
N GLY A 5 29.37 -19.65 -25.87
CA GLY A 5 28.70 -19.33 -24.61
C GLY A 5 27.25 -19.77 -24.72
N ARG A 6 26.96 -20.96 -24.17
CA ARG A 6 25.62 -21.45 -23.89
C ARG A 6 24.92 -20.46 -22.96
N LEU A 7 24.23 -19.48 -23.52
CA LEU A 7 23.35 -18.59 -22.76
C LEU A 7 22.15 -19.42 -22.32
N GLN A 8 22.22 -19.83 -21.06
CA GLN A 8 21.13 -20.34 -20.27
C GLN A 8 19.94 -19.40 -20.51
N THR A 9 18.88 -19.93 -21.11
CA THR A 9 17.54 -19.36 -21.02
C THR A 9 17.15 -19.41 -19.56
N GLY A 10 17.64 -18.44 -18.79
CA GLY A 10 17.10 -18.12 -17.48
C GLY A 10 15.66 -17.74 -17.74
N THR A 11 14.78 -18.69 -17.49
CA THR A 11 13.36 -18.49 -17.26
C THR A 11 13.24 -17.30 -16.32
N ASP A 12 13.03 -16.11 -16.88
CA ASP A 12 12.77 -14.86 -16.18
C ASP A 12 11.35 -14.94 -15.61
N SER A 13 11.18 -15.93 -14.75
CA SER A 13 10.11 -16.07 -13.78
C SER A 13 10.43 -15.13 -12.62
N ARG A 14 10.73 -13.86 -12.92
CA ARG A 14 10.37 -12.79 -12.00
C ARG A 14 8.86 -12.86 -11.92
N GLN A 15 8.38 -13.60 -10.92
CA GLN A 15 7.03 -13.46 -10.41
C GLN A 15 6.77 -11.95 -10.35
N SER A 16 5.96 -11.47 -11.30
CA SER A 16 5.25 -10.22 -11.16
C SER A 16 4.43 -10.38 -9.88
N ILE A 17 5.02 -10.09 -8.73
CA ILE A 17 4.28 -9.97 -7.49
C ILE A 17 3.28 -8.87 -7.80
N ALA A 18 2.02 -9.25 -7.99
CA ALA A 18 0.96 -8.30 -8.23
C ALA A 18 0.91 -7.40 -6.99
N ARG A 19 1.41 -6.17 -7.13
CA ARG A 19 1.40 -5.16 -6.08
C ARG A 19 0.00 -5.07 -5.50
N SER A 20 -0.07 -4.79 -4.20
CA SER A 20 -1.34 -4.47 -3.60
C SER A 20 -1.68 -2.99 -3.73
N TYR A 21 -2.96 -2.67 -3.69
CA TYR A 21 -3.46 -1.30 -3.65
C TYR A 21 -4.73 -1.25 -2.82
N PHE A 22 -5.09 -0.05 -2.34
CA PHE A 22 -6.34 0.18 -1.62
C PHE A 22 -7.45 0.65 -2.55
N GLU A 23 -8.66 0.21 -2.25
CA GLU A 23 -9.91 0.72 -2.82
C GLU A 23 -10.98 0.81 -1.74
N TRP A 24 -12.09 1.48 -2.06
CA TRP A 24 -13.26 1.49 -1.22
C TRP A 24 -14.19 0.33 -1.58
N GLY A 25 -14.49 -0.51 -0.60
CA GLY A 25 -15.57 -1.47 -0.67
C GLY A 25 -16.92 -0.84 -0.32
N ASN A 26 -17.95 -1.69 -0.28
CA ASN A 26 -19.28 -1.29 0.17
C ASN A 26 -19.22 -0.66 1.57
N GLY A 27 -20.00 0.39 1.80
CA GLY A 27 -20.02 1.09 3.09
C GLY A 27 -18.75 1.87 3.42
N MET A 28 -17.93 2.24 2.42
CA MET A 28 -16.69 3.00 2.59
C MET A 28 -15.67 2.30 3.51
N GLN A 29 -15.58 0.97 3.43
CA GLN A 29 -14.51 0.22 4.08
C GLN A 29 -13.27 0.18 3.18
N VAL A 30 -12.08 0.32 3.78
CA VAL A 30 -10.81 0.17 3.03
C VAL A 30 -10.60 -1.31 2.71
N VAL A 31 -10.43 -1.62 1.43
CA VAL A 31 -10.15 -2.98 0.94
C VAL A 31 -8.76 -3.02 0.31
N ARG A 32 -7.92 -3.95 0.75
CA ARG A 32 -6.63 -4.26 0.10
C ARG A 32 -6.89 -5.25 -1.04
N ARG A 33 -6.58 -4.84 -2.27
CA ARG A 33 -6.52 -5.71 -3.45
C ARG A 33 -5.09 -6.10 -3.74
N GLY A 34 -4.88 -7.31 -4.27
CA GLY A 34 -3.55 -7.85 -4.55
C GLY A 34 -2.95 -8.63 -3.37
N THR A 35 -1.81 -9.25 -3.62
CA THR A 35 -1.11 -10.09 -2.64
C THR A 35 0.25 -9.52 -2.23
N GLY A 36 0.84 -8.64 -3.04
CA GLY A 36 2.16 -8.03 -2.80
C GLY A 36 2.17 -6.83 -1.85
N GLU A 37 3.29 -6.16 -1.76
CA GLU A 37 3.40 -4.89 -1.01
C GLU A 37 2.43 -3.84 -1.54
N VAL A 38 1.91 -3.01 -0.63
CA VAL A 38 0.99 -1.94 -1.02
C VAL A 38 1.77 -0.82 -1.68
N ALA A 39 1.44 -0.54 -2.93
CA ALA A 39 2.06 0.50 -3.73
C ALA A 39 1.04 1.10 -4.71
N MET A 40 0.80 2.41 -4.65
CA MET A 40 -0.22 3.09 -5.45
C MET A 40 0.39 4.19 -6.31
N THR A 41 -0.15 4.40 -7.50
CA THR A 41 0.19 5.55 -8.37
C THR A 41 -0.55 6.82 -7.93
N GLU A 42 -0.10 8.02 -8.32
CA GLU A 42 -0.81 9.28 -7.98
C GLU A 42 -2.29 9.25 -8.43
N GLY A 43 -2.60 8.56 -9.53
CA GLY A 43 -3.97 8.46 -10.04
C GLY A 43 -4.85 7.48 -9.27
N GLU A 44 -4.24 6.44 -8.70
CA GLU A 44 -4.93 5.58 -7.74
C GLU A 44 -5.14 6.31 -6.42
N LEU A 45 -4.17 7.10 -5.97
CA LEU A 45 -4.29 7.94 -4.78
C LEU A 45 -5.36 9.02 -4.93
N ALA A 46 -5.40 9.70 -6.08
CA ALA A 46 -6.41 10.71 -6.37
C ALA A 46 -7.83 10.11 -6.32
N ARG A 47 -8.01 8.94 -6.95
CA ARG A 47 -9.27 8.19 -6.92
C ARG A 47 -9.63 7.69 -5.53
N PHE A 48 -8.65 7.15 -4.80
CA PHE A 48 -8.84 6.61 -3.46
C PHE A 48 -9.19 7.72 -2.45
N PHE A 49 -8.53 8.86 -2.49
CA PHE A 49 -8.82 9.95 -1.55
C PHE A 49 -9.91 10.92 -2.03
N GLY A 50 -10.52 10.69 -3.20
CA GLY A 50 -11.57 11.57 -3.73
C GLY A 50 -11.08 12.99 -4.03
N VAL A 51 -9.79 13.18 -4.31
CA VAL A 51 -9.17 14.48 -4.54
C VAL A 51 -8.60 14.60 -5.96
N THR A 52 -8.33 15.83 -6.39
CA THR A 52 -7.69 16.05 -7.70
C THR A 52 -6.25 15.53 -7.69
N TRP A 53 -5.79 15.07 -8.85
CA TRP A 53 -4.38 14.71 -9.06
C TRP A 53 -3.43 15.82 -8.61
N LYS A 54 -3.75 17.09 -8.94
CA LYS A 54 -2.95 18.27 -8.56
C LYS A 54 -2.77 18.40 -7.03
N LYS A 55 -3.80 18.05 -6.25
CA LYS A 55 -3.73 18.07 -4.79
C LYS A 55 -2.80 16.96 -4.29
N VAL A 56 -2.92 15.75 -4.83
CA VAL A 56 -2.03 14.63 -4.51
C VAL A 56 -0.57 14.97 -4.84
N SER A 57 -0.28 15.43 -6.06
CA SER A 57 1.08 15.75 -6.47
C SER A 57 1.70 16.86 -5.61
N GLY A 58 0.91 17.88 -5.24
CA GLY A 58 1.37 18.96 -4.36
C GLY A 58 1.72 18.45 -2.96
N SER A 59 0.86 17.63 -2.37
CA SER A 59 1.09 17.04 -1.04
C SER A 59 2.25 16.04 -1.02
N LEU A 60 2.43 15.24 -2.08
CA LEU A 60 3.57 14.32 -2.19
C LEU A 60 4.91 15.07 -2.30
N ARG A 61 4.91 16.22 -2.99
CA ARG A 61 6.06 17.11 -3.03
C ARG A 61 6.37 17.67 -1.64
N ALA A 62 5.36 18.13 -0.89
CA ALA A 62 5.54 18.61 0.48
C ALA A 62 6.12 17.52 1.39
N ILE A 63 5.62 16.27 1.31
CA ILE A 63 6.20 15.12 2.05
C ILE A 63 7.67 14.90 1.72
N THR A 64 8.05 15.15 0.46
CA THR A 64 9.43 15.02 -0.01
C THR A 64 10.32 16.12 0.56
N GLU A 65 9.89 17.36 0.42
CA GLU A 65 10.59 18.59 0.82
C GLU A 65 10.74 18.69 2.35
N GLU A 66 9.68 18.39 3.09
CA GLU A 66 9.67 18.42 4.56
C GLU A 66 10.38 17.22 5.20
N SER A 67 10.94 16.32 4.39
CA SER A 67 11.68 15.13 4.87
C SER A 67 10.89 14.28 5.87
N ILE A 68 9.57 14.19 5.68
CA ILE A 68 8.65 13.42 6.56
C ILE A 68 9.00 11.93 6.57
N LEU A 69 9.59 11.42 5.49
CA LEU A 69 10.00 10.02 5.32
C LEU A 69 11.46 9.97 4.82
N SER A 70 12.21 8.96 5.25
CA SER A 70 13.54 8.69 4.69
C SER A 70 13.44 8.26 3.21
N PRO A 71 14.52 8.43 2.41
CA PRO A 71 14.50 8.01 1.00
C PRO A 71 14.11 6.54 0.78
N ASP A 72 14.53 5.64 1.67
CA ASP A 72 14.25 4.22 1.58
C ASP A 72 12.76 3.90 1.83
N GLU A 73 12.10 4.64 2.71
CA GLU A 73 10.66 4.48 3.00
C GLU A 73 9.75 4.96 1.86
N ARG A 74 10.28 5.75 0.93
CA ARG A 74 9.56 6.29 -0.23
C ARG A 74 9.65 5.38 -1.46
N ASN A 75 10.60 4.44 -1.48
CA ASN A 75 10.91 3.69 -2.68
C ASN A 75 10.01 2.47 -2.84
N ALA A 76 9.13 2.49 -3.84
CA ALA A 76 8.36 1.33 -4.30
C ALA A 76 8.58 0.99 -5.79
N GLY A 77 9.62 1.55 -6.38
CA GLY A 77 9.86 1.47 -7.83
C GLY A 77 8.81 2.22 -8.67
N GLU A 78 8.62 1.76 -9.91
CA GLU A 78 7.74 2.41 -10.87
C GLU A 78 6.88 1.39 -11.62
N ARG A 79 5.65 1.79 -11.96
CA ARG A 79 4.75 1.01 -12.81
C ARG A 79 4.93 1.40 -14.27
N LYS A 80 5.23 0.42 -15.13
CA LYS A 80 5.20 0.59 -16.59
C LYS A 80 3.79 0.95 -17.07
N ILE A 81 3.68 2.05 -17.80
CA ILE A 81 2.48 2.43 -18.54
C ILE A 81 2.62 1.83 -19.94
N VAL A 82 1.76 0.85 -20.25
CA VAL A 82 1.75 0.17 -21.55
C VAL A 82 0.48 0.56 -22.29
N THR A 83 0.64 1.12 -23.49
CA THR A 83 -0.45 1.42 -24.42
C THR A 83 -0.07 0.83 -25.77
N ASP A 84 -1.01 0.15 -26.44
CA ASP A 84 -0.78 -0.46 -27.76
C ASP A 84 0.45 -1.38 -27.82
N LYS A 85 0.70 -2.13 -26.73
CA LYS A 85 1.83 -3.05 -26.55
C LYS A 85 3.23 -2.40 -26.47
N GLU A 86 3.31 -1.07 -26.45
CA GLU A 86 4.54 -0.31 -26.25
C GLU A 86 4.59 0.35 -24.86
N VAL A 87 5.78 0.43 -24.27
CA VAL A 87 5.99 1.15 -23.01
C VAL A 87 5.99 2.66 -23.31
N ARG A 88 4.93 3.35 -22.87
CA ARG A 88 4.75 4.79 -23.06
C ARG A 88 5.32 5.63 -21.93
N GLY A 89 5.70 5.00 -20.81
CA GLY A 89 6.32 5.68 -19.69
C GLY A 89 6.29 4.85 -18.42
N TYR A 90 6.69 5.50 -17.34
CA TYR A 90 6.75 4.93 -16.00
C TYR A 90 6.01 5.87 -15.04
N ALA A 91 5.13 5.30 -14.22
CA ALA A 91 4.44 6.02 -13.15
C ALA A 91 5.11 5.67 -11.81
N PRO A 92 5.56 6.66 -11.03
CA PRO A 92 6.06 6.40 -9.68
C PRO A 92 5.03 5.64 -8.84
N LEU A 93 5.52 4.71 -8.03
CA LEU A 93 4.72 4.00 -7.05
C LEU A 93 5.02 4.54 -5.65
N TYR A 94 3.97 4.78 -4.89
CA TYR A 94 4.04 5.28 -3.52
C TYR A 94 3.69 4.15 -2.54
N PRO A 95 4.64 3.74 -1.67
CA PRO A 95 4.42 2.66 -0.72
C PRO A 95 3.53 3.08 0.45
N LEU A 96 3.07 2.09 1.24
CA LEU A 96 2.21 2.30 2.40
C LEU A 96 2.62 3.48 3.31
N PRO A 97 3.90 3.67 3.71
CA PRO A 97 4.29 4.81 4.55
C PRO A 97 3.96 6.15 3.90
N THR A 98 4.16 6.27 2.58
CA THR A 98 3.83 7.50 1.84
C THR A 98 2.32 7.70 1.75
N ILE A 99 1.54 6.64 1.58
CA ILE A 99 0.07 6.71 1.56
C ILE A 99 -0.47 7.18 2.93
N ILE A 100 0.11 6.67 4.02
CA ILE A 100 -0.22 7.10 5.39
C ILE A 100 0.13 8.57 5.56
N ALA A 101 1.36 8.99 5.25
CA ALA A 101 1.78 10.39 5.35
C ALA A 101 0.88 11.33 4.52
N LEU A 102 0.56 10.94 3.29
CA LEU A 102 -0.35 11.68 2.41
C LEU A 102 -1.73 11.86 3.04
N SER A 103 -2.24 10.85 3.74
CA SER A 103 -3.53 10.98 4.42
C SER A 103 -3.55 12.07 5.49
N PHE A 104 -2.42 12.44 6.10
CA PHE A 104 -2.37 13.56 7.06
C PHE A 104 -2.25 14.93 6.38
N GLN A 105 -1.77 14.96 5.13
CA GLN A 105 -1.69 16.18 4.31
C GLN A 105 -3.02 16.49 3.59
N LEU A 106 -3.95 15.54 3.57
CA LEU A 106 -5.25 15.69 2.91
C LEU A 106 -6.38 15.91 3.90
N ASP A 107 -7.02 17.07 3.77
CA ASP A 107 -8.27 17.38 4.45
C ASP A 107 -9.46 16.95 3.56
N CYS A 108 -9.82 15.66 3.63
CA CYS A 108 -11.02 15.07 3.02
C CYS A 108 -11.56 13.90 3.87
N VAL A 109 -12.80 13.49 3.58
CA VAL A 109 -13.52 12.44 4.33
C VAL A 109 -12.84 11.08 4.14
N GLU A 110 -12.41 10.77 2.92
CA GLU A 110 -11.71 9.55 2.54
C GLU A 110 -10.38 9.43 3.31
N ALA A 111 -9.64 10.53 3.44
CA ALA A 111 -8.41 10.56 4.23
C ALA A 111 -8.69 10.33 5.72
N HIS A 112 -9.75 10.93 6.27
CA HIS A 112 -10.17 10.69 7.65
C HIS A 112 -10.52 9.21 7.90
N LEU A 113 -11.32 8.62 7.02
CA LEU A 113 -11.70 7.20 7.11
C LEU A 113 -10.49 6.27 6.97
N PHE A 114 -9.57 6.60 6.08
CA PHE A 114 -8.33 5.84 5.93
C PHE A 114 -7.44 5.93 7.18
N ARG A 115 -7.26 7.11 7.78
CA ARG A 115 -6.53 7.25 9.06
C ARG A 115 -7.16 6.40 10.16
N ARG A 116 -8.50 6.40 10.26
CA ARG A 116 -9.24 5.55 11.21
C ARG A 116 -9.02 4.06 10.92
N TYR A 117 -9.01 3.65 9.65
CA TYR A 117 -8.68 2.27 9.25
C TYR A 117 -7.26 1.89 9.70
N VAL A 118 -6.26 2.73 9.41
CA VAL A 118 -4.86 2.48 9.81
C VAL A 118 -4.75 2.33 11.32
N CYS A 119 -5.35 3.23 12.10
CA CYS A 119 -5.37 3.11 13.56
C CYS A 119 -6.08 1.83 14.01
N SER A 120 -7.21 1.46 13.37
CA SER A 120 -7.91 0.23 13.70
C SER A 120 -7.07 -1.01 13.43
N GLU A 121 -6.33 -1.06 12.32
CA GLU A 121 -5.45 -2.19 12.01
C GLU A 121 -4.25 -2.27 12.97
N LEU A 122 -3.71 -1.12 13.40
CA LEU A 122 -2.63 -1.08 14.40
C LEU A 122 -3.11 -1.45 15.82
N MET A 123 -4.33 -1.06 16.18
CA MET A 123 -4.93 -1.31 17.49
C MET A 123 -5.64 -2.66 17.58
N ARG A 124 -5.74 -3.42 16.48
CA ARG A 124 -6.20 -4.80 16.53
C ARG A 124 -5.25 -5.57 17.47
N PRO A 125 -5.75 -6.15 18.57
CA PRO A 125 -4.91 -6.98 19.41
C PRO A 125 -4.41 -8.13 18.54
N ARG A 126 -3.14 -8.09 18.17
CA ARG A 126 -2.49 -9.10 17.31
C ARG A 126 -2.61 -10.52 17.89
N ASN A 127 -2.90 -10.61 19.19
CA ASN A 127 -3.24 -11.80 19.93
C ASN A 127 -4.39 -11.47 20.92
N SER A 128 -5.65 -11.49 20.48
CA SER A 128 -6.75 -11.62 21.46
C SER A 128 -6.68 -13.03 22.04
N VAL A 129 -5.88 -13.22 23.10
CA VAL A 129 -5.97 -14.43 23.92
C VAL A 129 -7.39 -14.43 24.48
N ILE A 130 -8.26 -15.29 23.96
CA ILE A 130 -9.60 -15.48 24.50
C ILE A 130 -9.39 -16.04 25.92
N PRO A 131 -9.77 -15.33 26.98
CA PRO A 131 -9.63 -15.87 28.33
C PRO A 131 -10.63 -17.03 28.47
N ILE A 132 -10.13 -18.23 28.76
CA ILE A 132 -10.96 -19.34 29.23
C ILE A 132 -11.18 -19.13 30.72
N ILE A 133 -12.40 -18.74 31.11
CA ILE A 133 -12.78 -18.58 32.50
C ILE A 133 -13.36 -19.92 32.98
N ILE A 134 -12.66 -20.60 33.89
CA ILE A 134 -13.13 -21.82 34.53
C ILE A 134 -13.71 -21.45 35.90
N TYR A 135 -15.01 -21.67 36.10
CA TYR A 135 -15.63 -21.56 37.41
C TYR A 135 -15.40 -22.86 38.20
N GLY A 136 -14.60 -22.78 39.26
CA GLY A 136 -14.46 -23.86 40.23
C GLY A 136 -15.77 -24.02 41.01
N ARG A 137 -16.35 -25.22 40.98
CA ARG A 137 -17.53 -25.54 41.80
C ARG A 137 -17.05 -25.74 43.24
N GLY A 138 -17.33 -24.77 44.11
CA GLY A 138 -17.08 -24.91 45.54
C GLY A 138 -17.87 -26.11 46.08
N VAL A 139 -17.16 -27.12 46.59
CA VAL A 139 -17.75 -28.18 47.41
C VAL A 139 -18.02 -27.58 48.79
N ASN A 140 -19.28 -27.23 49.05
CA ASN A 140 -19.77 -27.03 50.40
C ASN A 140 -20.01 -28.41 51.01
N SER A 141 -19.07 -28.88 51.83
CA SER A 141 -19.24 -30.01 52.76
C SER A 141 -18.49 -29.72 54.05
#